data_AF-A0A9D9VUB7-F1
#
_entry.id   AF-A0A9D9VUB7-F1
#
_cell.length_a   1.000
_cell.length_b   1.000
_cell.length_c   1.000
_cell.angle_alpha   90.00
_cell.angle_beta   90.00
_cell.angle_gamma   90.00
#
_symmetry.space_group_name_H-M   'P 1'
#
loop_
_entity.id
_entity.type
_entity.pdbx_description
1 polymer ?
#
loop_
_entity_poly.entity_id
_entity_poly.type
_entity_poly.pdbx_seq_one_letter_code
_entity_poly.pdbx_strand_id
1 'polypeptide(L)'
;MSITTHTDQDKRLHVVYDDERTTQAERYTIWLVNGSRDVLAQPFESPKAVWQRVLNTLAAMRVAITLSSGHLYFATVFADVQPTEQHMQTIIKDRVSVKLYEMADPANNKNAHSRVKALAALAELHGLYQPVSFTLPTLEQLNAAIAGHKGQ
;
A
#
# COMPACT_ATOMS: atom_id res chain seq x y z
N MET A 1 9.33 -13.34 22.56
CA MET A 1 9.59 -12.60 21.31
C MET A 1 8.32 -12.61 20.52
N SER A 2 7.56 -11.53 20.65
CA SER A 2 6.27 -11.32 20.01
C SER A 2 6.47 -10.28 18.92
N ILE A 3 6.56 -10.76 17.68
CA ILE A 3 6.75 -9.88 16.53
C ILE A 3 5.41 -9.30 16.11
N THR A 4 5.28 -7.98 16.23
CA THR A 4 4.07 -7.24 15.96
C THR A 4 4.30 -6.27 14.80
N THR A 5 3.24 -6.06 13.99
CA THR A 5 3.23 -5.07 12.90
C THR A 5 2.30 -3.92 13.25
N HIS A 6 2.84 -2.71 13.35
CA HIS A 6 2.06 -1.48 13.44
C HIS A 6 1.94 -0.82 12.06
N THR A 7 0.76 -0.32 11.71
CA THR A 7 0.54 0.39 10.44
C THR A 7 0.25 1.86 10.69
N ASP A 8 1.14 2.73 10.23
CA ASP A 8 0.96 4.17 10.20
C ASP A 8 0.41 4.55 8.81
N GLN A 9 -0.88 4.81 8.76
CA GLN A 9 -1.60 5.15 7.52
C GLN A 9 -1.15 6.51 6.96
N ASP A 10 -0.89 7.48 7.83
CA ASP A 10 -0.51 8.84 7.44
C ASP A 10 0.88 8.86 6.80
N LYS A 11 1.82 8.11 7.38
CA LYS A 11 3.18 7.96 6.82
C LYS A 11 3.28 6.83 5.80
N ARG A 12 2.18 6.10 5.55
CA ARG A 12 2.08 4.94 4.66
C ARG A 12 3.21 3.94 4.90
N LEU A 13 3.37 3.51 6.14
CA LEU A 13 4.41 2.55 6.50
C LEU A 13 3.91 1.52 7.51
N HIS A 14 4.45 0.31 7.38
CA HIS A 14 4.35 -0.75 8.35
C HIS A 14 5.65 -0.79 9.16
N VAL A 15 5.56 -0.88 10.49
CA VAL A 15 6.71 -1.10 11.36
C VAL A 15 6.56 -2.49 11.97
N VAL A 16 7.55 -3.35 11.69
CA VAL A 16 7.65 -4.69 12.25
C VAL A 16 8.71 -4.66 13.34
N TYR A 17 8.33 -4.98 14.57
CA TYR A 17 9.21 -4.91 15.74
C TYR A 17 8.84 -6.00 16.75
N ASP A 18 9.78 -6.32 17.64
CA ASP A 18 9.53 -7.15 18.82
C ASP A 18 8.93 -6.30 19.93
N ASP A 19 7.69 -6.57 20.33
CA ASP A 19 6.98 -5.77 21.34
C ASP A 19 7.44 -6.03 22.78
N GLU A 20 8.12 -7.16 23.01
CA GLU A 20 8.73 -7.51 24.29
C GLU A 20 10.09 -6.81 24.50
N ARG A 21 10.59 -6.13 23.46
CA ARG A 21 11.89 -5.48 23.52
C ARG A 21 11.85 -4.27 24.45
N THR A 22 12.79 -4.24 25.38
CA THR A 22 12.94 -3.16 26.36
C THR A 22 14.01 -2.13 25.98
N THR A 23 14.82 -2.43 24.96
CA THR A 23 15.87 -1.57 24.43
C THR A 23 15.51 -1.04 23.04
N GLN A 24 16.10 0.09 22.66
CA GLN A 24 15.93 0.61 21.30
C GLN A 24 16.48 -0.37 20.25
N ALA A 25 15.88 -0.40 19.06
CA ALA A 25 16.43 -1.11 17.92
C ALA A 25 17.71 -0.44 17.40
N GLU A 26 18.71 -1.26 17.08
CA GLU A 26 20.01 -0.83 16.60
C GLU A 26 20.03 -0.72 15.07
N ARG A 27 19.27 -1.56 14.37
CA ARG A 27 19.12 -1.55 12.92
C ARG A 27 17.67 -1.43 12.52
N TYR A 28 17.44 -0.57 11.53
CA TYR A 28 16.17 -0.43 10.84
C TYR A 28 16.36 -0.73 9.36
N THR A 29 15.70 -1.78 8.86
CA THR A 29 15.73 -2.14 7.45
C THR A 29 14.46 -1.63 6.78
N ILE A 30 14.57 -0.63 5.92
CA ILE A 30 13.47 -0.03 5.17
C ILE A 30 13.34 -0.75 3.83
N TRP A 31 12.18 -1.33 3.55
CA TRP A 31 11.81 -1.91 2.27
C TRP A 31 10.78 -1.05 1.56
N LEU A 32 11.08 -0.66 0.32
CA LEU A 32 10.16 0.08 -0.53
C LEU A 32 10.47 -0.24 -2.00
N VAL A 33 9.47 -0.68 -2.76
CA VAL A 33 9.43 -0.96 -4.21
C VAL A 33 10.78 -1.27 -4.89
N ASN A 34 11.63 -0.27 -5.06
CA ASN A 34 12.92 -0.30 -5.76
C ASN A 34 14.10 -0.87 -4.94
N GLY A 35 13.89 -1.28 -3.69
CA GLY A 35 14.91 -2.00 -2.91
C GLY A 35 14.77 -1.78 -1.41
N SER A 36 15.88 -2.02 -0.72
CA SER A 36 15.99 -1.80 0.72
C SER A 36 17.13 -0.83 1.07
N ARG A 37 17.02 -0.22 2.25
CA ARG A 37 18.03 0.62 2.87
C ARG A 37 18.10 0.33 4.37
N ASP A 38 19.30 0.26 4.90
CA ASP A 38 19.53 0.13 6.33
C ASP A 38 19.80 1.49 6.96
N VAL A 39 19.27 1.68 8.16
CA VAL A 39 19.57 2.82 9.05
C VAL A 39 20.02 2.24 10.37
N LEU A 40 21.28 2.51 10.74
CA LEU A 40 21.88 2.04 11.99
C LEU A 40 21.89 3.15 13.04
N ALA A 41 21.36 2.86 14.23
CA ALA A 41 21.45 3.75 15.39
C ALA A 41 22.92 4.05 15.71
N GLN A 42 23.21 5.33 15.97
CA GLN A 42 24.55 5.76 16.39
C GLN A 42 24.69 5.71 17.92
N PRO A 43 25.92 5.64 18.44
CA PRO A 43 26.16 5.75 19.88
C PRO A 43 25.52 7.03 20.46
N PHE A 44 24.79 6.88 21.56
CA PHE A 44 24.08 7.97 22.26
C PHE A 44 22.98 8.67 21.44
N GLU A 45 22.58 8.11 20.29
CA GLU A 45 21.48 8.65 19.50
C GLU A 45 20.14 8.32 20.16
N SER A 46 19.31 9.34 20.39
CA SER A 46 17.97 9.12 20.98
C SER A 46 17.07 8.32 20.03
N PRO A 47 16.08 7.57 20.56
CA PRO A 47 15.11 6.83 19.73
C PRO A 47 14.39 7.73 18.72
N LYS A 48 14.03 8.94 19.13
CA LYS A 48 13.38 9.94 18.28
C LYS A 48 14.28 10.39 17.13
N ALA A 49 15.57 10.58 17.38
CA ALA A 49 16.52 10.99 16.36
C ALA A 49 16.73 9.90 15.30
N VAL A 50 16.95 8.64 15.72
CA VAL A 50 17.07 7.51 14.78
C VAL A 50 15.81 7.38 13.93
N TRP A 51 14.63 7.43 14.57
CA TRP A 51 13.35 7.34 13.85
C TRP A 51 13.17 8.47 12.84
N GLN A 52 13.56 9.70 13.18
CA GLN A 52 13.51 10.80 12.21
C GLN A 52 14.42 10.55 11.01
N ARG A 53 15.60 9.94 11.20
CA ARG A 53 16.45 9.54 10.07
C ARG A 53 15.81 8.44 9.23
N VAL A 54 15.16 7.45 9.86
CA VAL A 54 14.39 6.41 9.13
C VAL A 54 13.33 7.08 8.24
N LEU A 55 12.56 8.02 8.77
CA LEU A 55 11.56 8.76 8.00
C LEU A 55 12.18 9.60 6.88
N ASN A 56 13.32 10.26 7.13
CA ASN A 56 14.03 11.04 6.12
C ASN A 56 14.58 10.15 4.99
N THR A 57 15.14 8.98 5.34
CA THR A 57 15.60 7.98 4.36
C THR A 57 14.42 7.46 3.54
N LEU A 58 13.29 7.15 4.19
CA LEU A 58 12.07 6.73 3.49
C LEU A 58 11.58 7.82 2.52
N ALA A 59 11.54 9.09 2.94
CA ALA A 59 11.16 10.20 2.09
C ALA A 59 12.08 10.33 0.87
N ALA A 60 13.40 10.21 1.07
CA ALA A 60 14.37 10.21 -0.03
C ALA A 60 14.16 9.02 -0.99
N MET A 61 13.89 7.82 -0.47
CA MET A 61 13.57 6.65 -1.30
C MET A 61 12.29 6.88 -2.12
N ARG A 62 11.27 7.53 -1.55
CA ARG A 62 10.02 7.85 -2.27
C ARG A 62 10.25 8.85 -3.41
N VAL A 63 11.09 9.86 -3.22
CA VAL A 63 11.45 10.82 -4.27
C VAL A 63 12.16 10.13 -5.44
N ALA A 64 12.99 9.12 -5.17
CA ALA A 64 13.68 8.35 -6.20
C ALA A 64 12.75 7.43 -7.00
N ILE A 65 11.49 7.22 -6.56
CA ILE A 65 10.49 6.51 -7.35
C ILE A 65 9.90 7.51 -8.34
N THR A 66 10.50 7.58 -9.52
CA THR A 66 10.12 8.44 -10.67
C THR A 66 8.80 8.06 -11.33
N LEU A 67 8.10 7.03 -10.84
CA LEU A 67 6.77 6.64 -11.30
C LEU A 67 5.72 7.43 -10.51
N SER A 68 4.68 7.91 -11.21
CA SER A 68 3.56 8.72 -10.71
C SER A 68 2.82 8.15 -9.49
N SER A 69 3.17 6.95 -9.02
CA SER A 69 2.58 6.20 -7.90
C SER A 69 3.49 6.04 -6.69
N GLY A 70 4.68 6.66 -6.63
CA GLY A 70 5.57 6.55 -5.46
C GLY A 70 4.89 6.87 -4.11
N HIS A 71 3.86 7.71 -4.15
CA HIS A 71 3.01 8.03 -3.00
C HIS A 71 2.11 6.87 -2.58
N LEU A 72 1.61 6.03 -3.49
CA LEU A 72 0.64 4.95 -3.24
C LEU A 72 1.22 3.76 -2.46
N TYR A 73 2.53 3.57 -2.48
CA TYR A 73 3.16 2.41 -1.86
C TYR A 73 3.31 2.54 -0.34
N PHE A 74 2.97 1.46 0.36
CA PHE A 74 3.41 1.26 1.73
C PHE A 74 4.89 0.86 1.74
N ALA A 75 5.64 1.43 2.68
CA ALA A 75 6.96 0.92 3.03
C ALA A 75 6.85 -0.03 4.22
N THR A 76 7.78 -0.96 4.34
CA THR A 76 7.89 -1.81 5.54
C THR A 76 9.23 -1.57 6.19
N VAL A 77 9.22 -1.21 7.47
CA VAL A 77 10.41 -0.99 8.28
C VAL A 77 10.52 -2.13 9.28
N PHE A 78 11.62 -2.89 9.22
CA PHE A 78 11.93 -3.92 10.21
C PHE A 78 12.91 -3.35 11.23
N ALA A 79 12.52 -3.31 12.50
CA ALA A 79 13.34 -2.81 13.60
C ALA A 79 14.02 -4.00 14.31
N ASP A 80 15.25 -4.33 13.93
CA ASP A 80 16.02 -5.52 14.37
C ASP A 80 15.32 -6.87 14.16
N VAL A 81 14.27 -6.89 13.35
CA VAL A 81 13.54 -8.11 13.00
C VAL A 81 14.01 -8.56 11.61
N GLN A 82 14.24 -9.86 11.46
CA GLN A 82 14.46 -10.44 10.14
C GLN A 82 13.14 -10.59 9.40
N PRO A 83 13.06 -10.21 8.11
CA PRO A 83 11.87 -10.44 7.31
C PRO A 83 11.52 -11.93 7.27
N THR A 84 10.24 -12.25 7.47
CA THR A 84 9.72 -13.60 7.30
C THR A 84 9.08 -13.71 5.92
N GLU A 85 8.82 -14.92 5.45
CA GLU A 85 8.11 -15.13 4.19
C GLU A 85 6.74 -14.44 4.19
N GLN A 86 6.00 -14.49 5.31
CA GLN A 86 4.70 -13.83 5.47
C GLN A 86 4.81 -12.30 5.35
N HIS A 87 5.86 -11.69 5.90
CA HIS A 87 6.12 -10.26 5.71
C HIS A 87 6.40 -9.94 4.24
N MET A 88 7.19 -10.79 3.56
CA MET A 88 7.49 -10.61 2.14
C MET A 88 6.25 -10.77 1.27
N GLN A 89 5.36 -11.72 1.58
CA GLN A 89 4.08 -11.89 0.90
C GLN A 89 3.18 -10.66 1.08
N THR A 90 3.17 -10.05 2.27
CA THR A 90 2.42 -8.80 2.53
C THR A 90 2.98 -7.65 1.69
N ILE A 91 4.31 -7.48 1.67
CA ILE A 91 4.98 -6.47 0.83
C ILE A 91 4.64 -6.66 -0.66
N ILE A 92 4.64 -7.90 -1.14
CA ILE A 92 4.28 -8.22 -2.52
C ILE A 92 2.80 -7.90 -2.78
N LYS A 93 1.91 -8.28 -1.85
CA LYS A 93 0.48 -7.99 -1.93
C LYS A 93 0.22 -6.48 -2.03
N ASP A 94 0.87 -5.66 -1.22
CA ASP A 94 0.71 -4.21 -1.27
C ASP A 94 1.18 -3.63 -2.62
N ARG A 95 2.31 -4.13 -3.14
CA ARG A 95 2.83 -3.70 -4.45
C ARG A 95 1.87 -4.04 -5.59
N VAL A 96 1.33 -5.26 -5.59
CA VAL A 96 0.35 -5.70 -6.58
C VAL A 96 -0.92 -4.85 -6.47
N SER A 97 -1.38 -4.60 -5.24
CA SER A 97 -2.58 -3.77 -4.99
C SER A 97 -2.43 -2.37 -5.58
N VAL A 98 -1.30 -1.70 -5.33
CA VAL A 98 -1.02 -0.39 -5.92
C VAL A 98 -1.01 -0.45 -7.45
N LYS A 99 -0.38 -1.47 -8.04
CA LYS A 99 -0.29 -1.56 -9.50
C LYS A 99 -1.66 -1.78 -10.14
N LEU A 100 -2.48 -2.62 -9.54
CA LEU A 100 -3.84 -2.84 -10.01
C LEU A 100 -4.70 -1.58 -9.83
N TYR A 101 -4.49 -0.81 -8.76
CA TYR A 101 -5.18 0.47 -8.57
C TYR A 101 -4.83 1.47 -9.68
N GLU A 102 -3.54 1.61 -10.03
CA GLU A 102 -3.13 2.43 -11.18
C GLU A 102 -3.79 1.96 -12.48
N MET A 103 -3.85 0.63 -12.70
CA MET A 103 -4.45 0.06 -13.90
C MET A 103 -5.98 0.23 -13.94
N ALA A 104 -6.63 0.35 -12.79
CA ALA A 104 -8.06 0.58 -12.67
C ALA A 104 -8.45 2.06 -12.83
N ASP A 105 -7.50 2.99 -12.69
CA ASP A 105 -7.75 4.42 -12.77
C ASP A 105 -7.98 4.88 -14.24
N PRO A 106 -9.14 5.49 -14.58
CA PRO A 106 -9.39 6.03 -15.92
C PRO A 106 -8.44 7.17 -16.33
N ALA A 107 -7.78 7.84 -15.39
CA ALA A 107 -6.72 8.80 -15.69
C ALA A 107 -5.52 8.11 -16.34
N ASN A 108 -5.14 6.93 -15.83
CA ASN A 108 -3.93 6.20 -16.21
C ASN A 108 -4.15 5.12 -17.28
N ASN A 109 -5.36 4.55 -17.38
CA ASN A 109 -5.70 3.48 -18.32
C ASN A 109 -6.97 3.80 -19.09
N LYS A 110 -6.87 4.05 -20.41
CA LYS A 110 -8.04 4.35 -21.26
C LYS A 110 -8.84 3.12 -21.66
N ASN A 111 -8.29 1.91 -21.54
CA ASN A 111 -8.98 0.68 -21.90
C ASN A 111 -9.95 0.23 -20.79
N ALA A 112 -11.26 0.33 -21.05
CA ALA A 112 -12.31 -0.02 -20.09
C ALA A 112 -12.27 -1.49 -19.63
N HIS A 113 -12.04 -2.43 -20.55
CA HIS A 113 -11.96 -3.85 -20.24
C HIS A 113 -10.79 -4.17 -19.30
N SER A 114 -9.63 -3.55 -19.56
CA SER A 114 -8.45 -3.70 -18.70
C SER A 114 -8.68 -3.11 -17.30
N ARG A 115 -9.37 -1.98 -17.17
CA ARG A 115 -9.73 -1.41 -15.87
C ARG A 115 -10.63 -2.35 -15.06
N VAL A 116 -11.66 -2.91 -15.69
CA VAL A 116 -12.58 -3.86 -15.03
C VAL A 116 -11.83 -5.10 -14.55
N LYS A 117 -10.91 -5.64 -15.38
CA LYS A 117 -10.06 -6.76 -14.97
C LYS A 117 -9.16 -6.41 -13.78
N ALA A 118 -8.59 -5.21 -13.75
CA ALA A 118 -7.76 -4.76 -12.64
C ALA A 118 -8.55 -4.64 -11.33
N LEU A 119 -9.79 -4.13 -11.40
CA LEU A 119 -10.72 -4.08 -10.26
C LEU A 119 -11.13 -5.47 -9.78
N ALA A 120 -11.40 -6.41 -10.70
CA ALA A 120 -11.71 -7.79 -10.34
C ALA A 120 -10.53 -8.47 -9.62
N ALA A 121 -9.32 -8.32 -10.15
CA ALA A 121 -8.11 -8.84 -9.51
C ALA A 121 -7.83 -8.21 -8.15
N LEU A 122 -8.12 -6.91 -7.97
CA LEU A 122 -8.06 -6.25 -6.65
C LEU A 122 -9.03 -6.88 -5.66
N ALA A 123 -10.27 -7.11 -6.08
CA ALA A 123 -11.28 -7.73 -5.25
C ALA A 123 -10.83 -9.13 -4.79
N GLU A 124 -10.35 -9.96 -5.72
CA GLU A 124 -9.80 -11.29 -5.41
C GLU A 124 -8.61 -11.23 -4.45
N LEU A 125 -7.65 -10.32 -4.70
CA LEU A 125 -6.44 -10.17 -3.88
C LEU A 125 -6.77 -9.79 -2.43
N HIS A 126 -7.81 -8.99 -2.22
CA HIS A 126 -8.28 -8.60 -0.90
C HIS A 126 -9.33 -9.56 -0.30
N GLY A 127 -9.62 -10.68 -0.97
CA GLY A 127 -10.62 -11.65 -0.51
C GLY A 127 -12.05 -11.11 -0.53
N LEU A 128 -12.30 -10.05 -1.30
CA LEU A 128 -13.61 -9.46 -1.52
C LEU A 128 -14.32 -10.32 -2.58
N TYR A 129 -14.97 -11.41 -2.17
CA TYR A 129 -15.69 -12.28 -3.11
C TYR A 129 -17.16 -11.86 -3.33
N GLN A 130 -17.47 -11.88 -4.62
CA GLN A 130 -18.65 -11.52 -5.41
C GLN A 130 -19.11 -10.06 -5.40
N PRO A 131 -19.18 -9.39 -6.58
CA PRO A 131 -20.09 -8.28 -6.73
C PRO A 131 -21.49 -8.80 -6.46
N VAL A 132 -22.26 -8.09 -5.64
CA VAL A 132 -23.73 -8.22 -5.64
C VAL A 132 -24.13 -8.17 -7.11
N SER A 133 -24.83 -9.19 -7.61
CA SER A 133 -25.24 -9.27 -9.01
C SER A 133 -25.93 -7.97 -9.40
N PHE A 134 -25.24 -7.12 -10.16
CA PHE A 134 -25.82 -5.91 -10.71
C PHE A 134 -26.34 -6.26 -12.09
N THR A 135 -27.65 -6.40 -12.21
CA THR A 135 -28.29 -6.45 -13.51
C THR A 135 -28.14 -5.08 -14.14
N LEU A 136 -27.34 -4.98 -15.20
CA LEU A 136 -27.29 -3.77 -16.02
C LEU A 136 -28.72 -3.44 -16.45
N PRO A 137 -29.23 -2.22 -16.18
CA PRO A 137 -30.54 -1.84 -16.66
C PRO A 137 -30.55 -1.92 -18.19
N THR A 138 -31.65 -2.40 -18.76
CA THR A 138 -31.81 -2.41 -20.21
C THR A 138 -31.80 -0.97 -20.74
N LEU A 139 -31.52 -0.81 -22.04
CA LEU A 139 -31.55 0.51 -22.68
C LEU A 139 -32.90 1.22 -22.48
N GLU A 140 -34.00 0.46 -22.45
CA GLU A 140 -35.34 0.96 -22.10
C GLU A 140 -35.44 1.48 -20.67
N GLN A 141 -34.87 0.76 -19.70
CA GLN A 141 -34.87 1.18 -18.29
C GLN A 141 -34.04 2.46 -18.07
N LEU A 142 -32.91 2.60 -18.78
CA LEU A 142 -32.12 3.83 -18.76
C LEU A 142 -32.88 5.00 -19.38
N ASN A 143 -33.53 4.78 -20.53
CA ASN A 143 -34.30 5.83 -21.20
C ASN A 143 -35.52 6.27 -20.39
N ALA A 144 -36.21 5.35 -19.73
CA ALA A 144 -37.33 5.65 -18.85
C ALA A 144 -36.90 6.49 -17.63
N ALA A 145 -35.76 6.16 -17.01
CA ALA A 145 -35.21 6.94 -15.89
C ALA A 145 -34.79 8.37 -16.31
N ILE A 146 -34.19 8.51 -17.50
CA ILE A 146 -33.81 9.82 -18.06
C ILE A 146 -35.06 10.65 -18.39
N ALA A 147 -36.12 10.04 -18.92
CA ALA A 147 -37.38 10.71 -19.19
C ALA A 147 -38.09 11.17 -17.91
N GLY A 148 -38.09 10.34 -16.85
CA GLY A 148 -38.66 10.68 -15.55
C GLY A 148 -37.95 11.85 -14.85
N HIS A 149 -36.64 12.02 -15.06
CA HIS A 149 -35.88 13.15 -14.51
C HIS A 149 -36.01 14.46 -15.29
N LYS A 150 -36.51 14.44 -16.54
CA LYS A 150 -36.76 15.65 -17.34
C LYS A 150 -38.18 16.20 -17.21
N GLY A 151 -39.04 15.52 -16.45
CA GLY A 151 -40.43 15.91 -16.19
C GLY A 151 -40.69 16.54 -14.81
N GLN A 152 -39.63 16.87 -14.05
CA GLN A 152 -39.70 17.66 -12.81
C GLN A 152 -39.09 19.05 -13.03
#